data_AF-A0A0N4WSI8-F1
#
_entry.id   AF-A0A0N4WSI8-F1
#
_cell.length_a   1.000
_cell.length_b   1.000
_cell.length_c   1.000
_cell.angle_alpha   90.00
_cell.angle_beta   90.00
_cell.angle_gamma   90.00
#
_symmetry.space_group_name_H-M   'P 1'
#
loop_
_entity.id
_entity.type
_entity.pdbx_description
1 polymer ?
#
loop_
_entity_poly.entity_id
_entity_poly.type
_entity_poly.pdbx_seq_one_letter_code
_entity_poly.pdbx_strand_id
1 'polypeptide(L)'
;LGSCNQPDLIVFDDVSALERLNMRASAVVYLLYELYNRLEPSGLLLALFAMKTKAFSIMVSKADFIIELTPVGSGFGKDVTGQMMVNVRGATSTPDNFELLYFTGERSIKGFYPGGISFLNL
;
A
#
# COMPACT_ATOMS: atom_id res chain seq x y z
N LEU A 1 -24.19 -10.85 -26.65
CA LEU A 1 -23.25 -9.77 -26.27
C LEU A 1 -22.72 -10.15 -24.90
N GLY A 2 -21.58 -10.84 -24.85
CA GLY A 2 -21.03 -11.35 -23.59
C GLY A 2 -20.69 -10.17 -22.67
N SER A 3 -21.13 -10.22 -21.42
CA SER A 3 -20.64 -9.29 -20.41
C SER A 3 -19.13 -9.50 -20.32
N CYS A 4 -18.37 -8.50 -20.77
CA CYS A 4 -16.97 -8.45 -20.47
C CYS A 4 -16.90 -8.11 -18.99
N ASN A 5 -16.88 -9.14 -18.13
CA ASN A 5 -16.80 -8.96 -16.68
C ASN A 5 -15.54 -8.16 -16.40
N GLN A 6 -15.68 -6.89 -16.03
CA GLN A 6 -14.55 -6.07 -15.67
C GLN A 6 -13.99 -6.61 -14.34
N PRO A 7 -12.66 -6.58 -14.16
CA PRO A 7 -12.07 -6.99 -12.90
C PRO A 7 -12.51 -6.03 -11.79
N ASP A 8 -12.77 -6.60 -10.61
CA ASP A 8 -13.01 -5.88 -9.36
C ASP A 8 -11.72 -5.72 -8.55
N LEU A 9 -10.70 -6.56 -8.79
CA LEU A 9 -9.43 -6.52 -8.08
C LEU A 9 -8.24 -6.80 -9.01
N ILE A 10 -7.26 -5.89 -8.99
CA ILE A 10 -5.95 -6.08 -9.61
C ILE A 10 -4.89 -5.88 -8.52
N VAL A 11 -3.99 -6.86 -8.36
CA VAL A 11 -2.89 -6.79 -7.40
C VAL A 11 -1.56 -7.00 -8.11
N PHE A 12 -0.65 -6.04 -7.96
CA PHE A 12 0.74 -6.16 -8.34
C PHE A 12 1.60 -6.39 -7.11
N ASP A 13 2.37 -7.47 -7.11
CA ASP A 13 3.25 -7.83 -5.99
C ASP A 13 4.50 -6.92 -5.87
N ASP A 14 5.13 -6.55 -6.99
CA ASP A 14 6.19 -5.54 -7.01
C ASP A 14 6.25 -4.80 -8.36
N VAL A 15 5.64 -3.61 -8.43
CA VAL A 15 5.70 -2.73 -9.60
C VAL A 15 7.11 -2.16 -9.81
N SER A 16 7.90 -2.02 -8.74
CA SER A 16 9.26 -1.46 -8.84
C SER A 16 10.18 -2.32 -9.71
N ALA A 17 9.88 -3.61 -9.85
CA ALA A 17 10.59 -4.52 -10.74
C ALA A 17 10.52 -4.09 -12.21
N LEU A 18 9.43 -3.48 -12.66
CA LEU A 18 9.28 -3.04 -14.06
C LEU A 18 10.30 -1.97 -14.45
N GLU A 19 10.54 -0.99 -13.56
CA GLU A 19 11.60 0.01 -13.79
C GLU A 19 12.99 -0.60 -13.72
N ARG A 20 13.22 -1.64 -12.89
CA ARG A 20 14.49 -2.38 -12.87
C ARG A 20 14.73 -3.18 -14.16
N LEU A 21 13.66 -3.57 -14.86
CA LEU A 21 13.71 -4.16 -16.20
C LEU A 21 13.86 -3.11 -17.32
N ASN A 22 14.28 -1.89 -16.98
CA ASN A 22 14.45 -0.75 -17.89
C ASN A 22 13.16 -0.23 -18.53
N MET A 23 11.98 -0.52 -17.97
CA MET A 23 10.77 0.17 -18.40
C MET A 23 10.81 1.62 -17.95
N ARG A 24 10.41 2.54 -18.84
CA ARG A 24 10.31 3.96 -18.49
C ARG A 24 9.21 4.17 -17.45
N ALA A 25 9.47 5.02 -16.45
CA ALA A 25 8.50 5.37 -15.42
C ALA A 25 7.14 5.82 -15.99
N SER A 26 7.14 6.61 -17.08
CA SER A 26 5.91 7.04 -17.74
C SER A 26 5.09 5.89 -18.32
N ALA A 27 5.75 4.84 -18.84
CA ALA A 27 5.07 3.66 -19.36
C ALA A 27 4.45 2.83 -18.22
N VAL A 28 5.14 2.72 -17.08
CA VAL A 28 4.62 2.05 -15.88
C VAL A 28 3.39 2.79 -15.33
N VAL A 29 3.50 4.12 -15.19
CA VAL A 29 2.37 4.98 -14.77
C VAL A 29 1.19 4.81 -15.73
N TYR A 30 1.43 4.86 -17.04
CA TYR A 30 0.40 4.70 -18.05
C TYR A 30 -0.28 3.32 -17.97
N LEU A 31 0.50 2.25 -17.80
CA LEU A 31 -0.02 0.90 -17.60
C LEU A 31 -0.96 0.82 -16.38
N LEU A 32 -0.54 1.35 -15.23
CA LEU A 32 -1.36 1.33 -14.01
C LEU A 32 -2.65 2.15 -14.20
N TYR A 33 -2.56 3.31 -14.83
CA TYR A 33 -3.71 4.17 -15.11
C TYR A 33 -4.72 3.49 -16.05
N GLU A 34 -4.24 2.87 -17.13
CA GLU A 34 -5.09 2.14 -18.07
C GLU A 34 -5.79 0.93 -17.42
N LEU A 35 -5.09 0.22 -16.52
CA LEU A 35 -5.67 -0.90 -15.79
C LEU A 35 -6.70 -0.45 -14.76
N TYR A 36 -6.42 0.65 -14.05
CA TYR A 36 -7.35 1.25 -13.12
C TYR A 36 -8.66 1.66 -13.81
N ASN A 37 -8.59 2.28 -14.98
CA ASN A 37 -9.79 2.69 -15.74
C ASN A 37 -10.61 1.51 -16.32
N ARG A 38 -10.08 0.29 -16.28
CA ARG A 38 -10.78 -0.92 -16.72
C ARG A 38 -11.46 -1.66 -15.59
N LEU A 39 -11.23 -1.25 -14.34
CA LEU A 39 -11.91 -1.81 -13.18
C LEU A 39 -13.40 -1.43 -13.19
N GLU A 40 -14.21 -2.25 -12.52
CA GLU A 40 -15.56 -1.86 -12.12
C GLU A 40 -15.53 -0.58 -11.25
N PRO A 41 -16.63 0.19 -11.13
CA PRO A 41 -16.67 1.43 -10.35
C PRO A 41 -16.26 1.31 -8.88
N SER A 42 -16.44 0.12 -8.29
CA SER A 42 -16.03 -0.22 -6.92
C SER A 42 -14.77 -1.08 -6.87
N GLY A 43 -14.06 -1.19 -7.98
CA GLY A 43 -12.87 -2.03 -8.10
C GLY A 43 -11.65 -1.41 -7.42
N LEU A 44 -10.66 -2.26 -7.14
CA LEU A 44 -9.45 -1.91 -6.41
C LEU A 44 -8.20 -2.30 -7.19
N LEU A 45 -7.26 -1.36 -7.33
CA LEU A 45 -5.90 -1.65 -7.80
C LEU A 45 -4.91 -1.48 -6.65
N LEU A 46 -4.26 -2.57 -6.26
CA LEU A 46 -3.16 -2.56 -5.30
C LEU A 46 -1.83 -2.66 -6.05
N ALA A 47 -1.04 -1.59 -6.00
CA ALA A 47 0.29 -1.51 -6.60
C ALA A 47 1.36 -1.48 -5.51
N LEU A 48 1.95 -2.63 -5.19
CA LEU A 48 3.03 -2.71 -4.22
C LEU A 48 4.35 -2.27 -4.86
N PHE A 49 5.14 -1.51 -4.10
CA PHE A 49 6.47 -1.07 -4.50
C PHE A 49 7.47 -1.46 -3.42
N ALA A 50 8.41 -2.36 -3.74
CA ALA A 50 9.49 -2.71 -2.82
C ALA A 50 10.49 -1.56 -2.57
N MET A 51 10.49 -0.53 -3.45
CA MET A 51 11.30 0.67 -3.31
C MET A 51 10.61 1.87 -3.97
N LYS A 52 10.90 3.08 -3.49
CA LYS A 52 10.37 4.32 -4.06
C LYS A 52 11.04 4.60 -5.42
N THR A 53 10.34 4.26 -6.51
CA THR A 53 10.78 4.51 -7.89
C THR A 53 10.23 5.83 -8.45
N LYS A 54 10.60 6.17 -9.70
CA LYS A 54 10.06 7.37 -10.35
C LYS A 54 8.55 7.23 -10.62
N ALA A 55 8.08 6.04 -11.01
CA ALA A 55 6.64 5.80 -11.17
C ALA A 55 5.91 5.94 -9.84
N PHE A 56 6.46 5.42 -8.74
CA PHE A 56 5.91 5.64 -7.40
C PHE A 56 5.75 7.13 -7.10
N SER A 57 6.80 7.95 -7.29
CA SER A 57 6.75 9.39 -7.03
C SER A 57 5.70 10.13 -7.86
N ILE A 58 5.40 9.65 -9.08
CA ILE A 58 4.36 10.24 -9.92
C ILE A 58 2.96 9.83 -9.40
N MET A 59 2.79 8.54 -9.09
CA MET A 59 1.51 7.93 -8.70
C MET A 59 1.08 8.26 -7.27
N VAL A 60 2.00 8.54 -6.35
CA VAL A 60 1.69 8.84 -4.94
C VAL A 60 0.69 10.00 -4.81
N SER A 61 0.70 10.93 -5.75
CA SER A 61 -0.23 12.05 -5.79
C SER A 61 -1.61 11.73 -6.36
N LYS A 62 -1.82 10.51 -6.86
CA LYS A 62 -3.03 10.04 -7.55
C LYS A 62 -3.69 8.86 -6.88
N ALA A 63 -3.01 8.19 -5.94
CA ALA A 63 -3.57 7.08 -5.19
C ALA A 63 -4.63 7.56 -4.19
N ASP A 64 -5.73 6.81 -4.08
CA ASP A 64 -6.79 7.07 -3.08
C ASP A 64 -6.28 6.85 -1.65
N PHE A 65 -5.33 5.94 -1.47
CA PHE A 65 -4.63 5.75 -0.21
C PHE A 65 -3.21 5.20 -0.44
N ILE A 66 -2.34 5.40 0.54
CA ILE A 66 -0.96 4.90 0.56
C ILE A 66 -0.73 4.22 1.90
N ILE A 67 -0.14 3.03 1.87
CA ILE A 67 0.30 2.30 3.06
C ILE A 67 1.82 2.16 2.98
N GLU A 68 2.55 2.81 3.87
CA GLU A 68 4.00 2.67 4.00
C GLU A 68 4.34 1.80 5.20
N LEU A 69 5.14 0.75 4.98
CA LEU A 69 5.66 -0.12 6.04
C LEU A 69 7.14 0.18 6.25
N THR A 70 7.49 0.56 7.48
CA THR A 70 8.88 0.81 7.89
C THR A 70 9.26 -0.22 8.95
N PRO A 71 10.13 -1.20 8.64
CA PRO A 71 10.64 -2.14 9.63
C PRO A 71 11.39 -1.37 10.73
N VAL A 72 11.09 -1.66 11.99
CA VAL A 72 11.87 -1.13 13.12
C VAL A 72 13.01 -2.12 13.36
N GLY A 73 14.25 -1.65 13.23
CA GLY A 73 15.45 -2.49 13.34
C GLY A 73 15.60 -3.22 14.68
N SER A 74 16.50 -4.21 14.72
CA SER A 74 16.70 -5.12 15.85
C SER A 74 17.33 -4.44 17.09
N GLY A 75 16.50 -3.77 17.89
CA GLY A 75 16.79 -3.39 19.28
C GLY A 75 16.13 -4.37 20.27
N PHE A 76 16.71 -4.54 21.46
CA PHE A 76 16.13 -5.39 22.52
C PHE A 76 14.74 -4.87 22.94
N GLY A 77 13.69 -5.66 22.69
CA GLY A 77 12.28 -5.35 22.97
C GLY A 77 11.36 -5.82 21.84
N LYS A 78 11.17 -7.15 21.73
CA LYS A 78 10.71 -7.91 20.55
C LYS A 78 9.20 -7.85 20.22
N ASP A 79 8.48 -6.82 20.65
CA ASP A 79 7.01 -6.89 20.61
C ASP A 79 6.39 -6.36 19.31
N VAL A 80 7.19 -5.74 18.43
CA VAL A 80 6.72 -5.14 17.18
C VAL A 80 7.65 -5.47 15.99
N THR A 81 7.07 -5.68 14.81
CA THR A 81 7.80 -5.89 13.55
C THR A 81 8.17 -4.57 12.87
N GLY A 82 7.29 -3.58 12.94
CA GLY A 82 7.55 -2.28 12.34
C GLY A 82 6.46 -1.25 12.57
N GLN A 83 6.60 -0.12 11.88
CA GLN A 83 5.61 0.95 11.80
C GLN A 83 4.85 0.86 10.47
N MET A 84 3.55 1.12 10.51
CA MET A 84 2.66 1.22 9.37
C MET A 84 2.06 2.62 9.36
N MET A 85 2.27 3.36 8.28
CA MET A 85 1.67 4.67 8.05
C MET A 85 0.63 4.54 6.93
N VAL A 86 -0.63 4.82 7.25
CA VAL A 86 -1.73 4.82 6.29
C VAL A 86 -2.14 6.26 6.02
N ASN A 87 -2.00 6.71 4.78
CA ASN A 87 -2.47 8.00 4.31
C ASN A 87 -3.69 7.77 3.42
N VAL A 88 -4.86 8.26 3.83
CA VAL A 88 -6.09 8.17 3.03
C VAL A 88 -6.41 9.55 2.48
N ARG A 89 -6.53 9.65 1.16
CA ARG A 89 -6.99 10.86 0.50
C ARG A 89 -8.51 10.85 0.44
N GLY A 90 -9.13 11.53 1.39
CA GLY A 90 -10.57 11.77 1.39
C GLY A 90 -10.99 12.90 0.43
N ALA A 91 -12.28 13.26 0.48
CA ALA A 91 -12.82 14.43 -0.22
C ALA A 91 -12.39 15.77 0.40
N THR A 92 -11.72 15.74 1.55
CA THR A 92 -11.23 16.90 2.30
C THR A 92 -9.81 17.29 1.85
N SER A 93 -9.45 18.56 2.05
CA SER A 93 -8.14 19.11 1.61
C SER A 93 -6.93 18.55 2.35
N THR A 94 -7.13 17.91 3.50
CA THR A 94 -6.09 17.27 4.31
C THR A 94 -6.29 15.76 4.35
N PRO A 95 -5.30 14.95 3.95
CA PRO A 95 -5.36 13.50 4.09
C PRO A 95 -5.47 13.07 5.55
N ASP A 96 -6.23 12.01 5.80
CA ASP A 96 -6.24 11.34 7.09
C ASP A 96 -5.00 10.47 7.21
N ASN A 97 -4.20 10.69 8.27
CA ASN A 97 -2.98 9.94 8.55
C ASN A 97 -3.20 9.06 9.77
N PHE A 98 -2.95 7.76 9.62
CA PHE A 98 -2.97 6.79 10.71
C PHE A 98 -1.57 6.22 10.89
N GLU A 99 -1.03 6.41 12.09
CA GLU A 99 0.25 5.84 12.49
C GLU A 99 -0.01 4.63 13.41
N LEU A 100 0.44 3.46 12.96
CA LEU A 100 0.27 2.19 13.64
C LEU A 100 1.63 1.51 13.84
N LEU A 101 1.74 0.72 14.89
CA LEU A 101 2.74 -0.33 15.02
C LEU A 101 2.12 -1.63 14.49
N TYR A 102 2.91 -2.47 13.84
CA TYR A 102 2.45 -3.78 13.40
C TYR A 102 3.39 -4.90 13.85
N PHE A 103 2.81 -6.07 14.09
CA PHE A 103 3.49 -7.31 14.40
C PHE A 103 3.07 -8.41 13.41
N THR A 104 4.05 -9.05 12.78
CA THR A 104 3.86 -10.21 11.91
C THR A 104 4.16 -11.47 12.73
N GLY A 105 3.10 -12.19 13.10
CA GLY A 105 3.20 -13.54 13.66
C GLY A 105 3.20 -14.60 12.56
N GLU A 106 3.24 -15.88 12.95
CA GLU A 106 3.33 -17.00 12.00
C GLU A 106 2.15 -17.09 11.02
N ARG A 107 0.95 -16.65 11.42
CA ARG A 107 -0.29 -16.77 10.64
C ARG A 107 -1.18 -15.53 10.70
N SER A 108 -0.67 -14.42 11.23
CA SER A 108 -1.47 -13.21 11.45
C SER A 108 -0.61 -11.98 11.45
N ILE A 109 -1.16 -10.88 10.94
CA ILE A 109 -0.59 -9.54 11.09
C ILE A 109 -1.53 -8.74 12.00
N LYS A 110 -0.98 -8.10 13.03
CA LYS A 110 -1.74 -7.26 13.97
C LYS A 110 -1.23 -5.83 13.89
N GLY A 111 -2.13 -4.86 13.75
CA GLY A 111 -1.84 -3.43 13.85
C GLY A 111 -2.41 -2.84 15.15
N PHE A 112 -1.69 -1.93 15.80
CA PHE A 112 -2.11 -1.26 17.03
C PHE A 112 -1.55 0.16 17.12
N TYR A 113 -2.27 1.06 17.78
CA TYR A 113 -1.82 2.43 17.97
C TYR A 113 -0.63 2.49 18.96
N PRO A 114 0.38 3.33 18.69
CA PRO A 114 1.46 3.58 19.63
C PRO A 114 0.91 4.10 20.97
N GLY A 115 1.42 3.59 22.09
CA GLY A 115 1.01 4.04 23.44
C GLY A 115 -0.35 3.49 23.93
N GLY A 116 -1.02 2.64 23.15
CA GLY A 116 -2.16 1.87 23.63
C GLY A 116 -1.69 0.82 24.65
N ILE A 117 -2.17 0.93 25.90
CA ILE A 117 -1.93 -0.05 26.96
C ILE A 117 -2.35 -1.42 26.41
N SER A 118 -1.40 -2.34 26.29
CA SER A 118 -1.67 -3.70 25.83
C SER A 118 -2.63 -4.37 26.83
N PHE A 119 -3.89 -4.54 26.46
CA PHE A 119 -4.90 -5.29 27.22
C PHE A 119 -4.66 -6.81 27.14
N LEU A 120 -3.41 -7.25 27.32
CA LEU A 120 -3.04 -8.65 27.41
C LEU A 120 -2.29 -8.88 28.73
N ASN A 121 -3.02 -8.74 29.84
CA ASN A 121 -2.75 -9.47 31.07
C ASN A 121 -4.08 -10.09 31.50
N LEU A 122 -4.33 -11.31 30.99
CA LEU A 122 -5.21 -12.31 31.59
C LEU A 122 -4.32 -13.38 32.18
#